data_AF-A0A292YHD6-F1
#
_entry.id   AF-A0A292YHD6-F1
#
_cell.length_a   1.000
_cell.length_b   1.000
_cell.length_c   1.000
_cell.angle_alpha   90.00
_cell.angle_beta   90.00
_cell.angle_gamma   90.00
#
_symmetry.space_group_name_H-M   'P 1'
#
loop_
_entity.id
_entity.type
_entity.pdbx_description
1 polymer ?
#
loop_
_entity_poly.entity_id
_entity_poly.type
_entity_poly.pdbx_seq_one_letter_code
_entity_poly.pdbx_strand_id
1 'polypeptide(L)' 'MKNLTFIHKLLLGIFALFLLFSACVILIATFTTSPLLSFTVFVVLIYIVYYLGLRYFLD' A
#
# COMPACT_ATOMS: atom_id res chain seq x y z
N MET A 1 8.36 25.38 9.73
CA MET A 1 8.69 23.97 10.04
C MET A 1 7.47 23.06 10.21
N LYS A 2 6.36 23.46 10.87
CA LYS A 2 5.14 22.63 11.01
C LYS A 2 4.44 22.24 9.69
N ASN A 3 4.44 23.13 8.67
CA ASN A 3 3.80 22.84 7.38
C ASN A 3 4.51 21.74 6.58
N LEU A 4 5.84 21.65 6.69
CA LEU A 4 6.60 20.66 5.92
C LEU A 4 6.32 19.23 6.43
N THR A 5 6.18 19.06 7.74
CA THR A 5 5.82 17.80 8.40
C THR A 5 4.42 17.34 8.02
N PHE A 6 3.47 18.28 7.95
CA PHE A 6 2.10 18.00 7.50
C PHE A 6 2.06 17.52 6.05
N ILE A 7 2.75 18.23 5.14
CA ILE A 7 2.83 17.85 3.73
C ILE A 7 3.47 16.47 3.57
N HIS A 8 4.51 16.16 4.34
CA HIS A 8 5.16 14.84 4.32
C HIS A 8 4.18 13.72 4.74
N LYS A 9 3.45 13.89 5.85
CA LYS A 9 2.46 12.90 6.31
C LYS A 9 1.34 12.71 5.28
N LEU A 10 0.89 13.79 4.64
CA LEU A 10 -0.13 13.74 3.58
C LEU A 10 0.36 12.96 2.35
N LEU A 11 1.55 13.28 1.83
CA LEU A 11 2.15 12.61 0.67
C LEU A 11 2.32 11.10 0.89
N LEU A 12 2.71 10.71 2.10
CA LEU A 12 2.83 9.30 2.47
C LEU A 12 1.48 8.60 2.61
N GLY A 13 0.47 9.26 3.16
CA GLY A 13 -0.90 8.72 3.17
C GLY A 13 -1.41 8.46 1.74
N ILE A 14 -1.18 9.41 0.83
CA ILE A 14 -1.52 9.26 -0.59
C ILE A 14 -0.74 8.10 -1.23
N PHE A 15 0.56 7.99 -0.93
CA PHE A 15 1.40 6.91 -1.44
C PHE A 15 0.94 5.52 -0.94
N ALA A 16 0.55 5.41 0.33
CA ALA A 16 0.02 4.18 0.91
C ALA A 16 -1.31 3.77 0.24
N LEU A 17 -2.21 4.72 0.01
CA LEU A 17 -3.47 4.49 -0.72
C LEU A 17 -3.20 4.06 -2.17
N PHE A 18 -2.22 4.67 -2.83
CA PHE A 18 -1.81 4.29 -4.18
C PHE A 18 -1.29 2.85 -4.24
N LEU A 19 -0.42 2.45 -3.31
CA LEU A 19 0.07 1.07 -3.22
C LEU A 19 -1.06 0.06 -2.98
N LEU A 20 -2.01 0.39 -2.09
CA LEU A 20 -3.18 -0.45 -1.82
C LEU A 20 -4.03 -0.63 -3.09
N PHE A 21 -4.26 0.47 -3.83
CA PHE A 21 -4.98 0.44 -5.10
C PHE A 21 -4.26 -0.44 -6.12
N SER A 22 -2.94 -0.27 -6.30
CA SER A 22 -2.14 -1.09 -7.20
C SER A 22 -2.20 -2.58 -6.82
N ALA A 23 -2.18 -2.90 -5.52
CA ALA A 23 -2.31 -4.28 -5.05
C ALA A 23 -3.63 -4.93 -5.49
N CYS A 24 -4.74 -4.21 -5.33
CA CYS A 24 -6.06 -4.69 -5.78
C CYS A 24 -6.12 -4.87 -7.31
N VAL A 25 -5.55 -3.94 -8.08
CA VAL A 25 -5.52 -4.06 -9.54
C VAL A 25 -4.70 -5.27 -9.98
N ILE A 26 -3.52 -5.48 -9.40
CA ILE A 26 -2.67 -6.65 -9.71
C ILE A 26 -3.40 -7.94 -9.33
N LEU A 27 -4.05 -7.97 -8.17
CA LEU A 27 -4.87 -9.12 -7.75
C LEU A 27 -5.92 -9.43 -8.82
N ILE A 28 -6.79 -8.48 -9.15
CA ILE A 28 -7.87 -8.69 -10.12
C ILE A 28 -7.34 -9.09 -11.49
N ALA A 29 -6.27 -8.44 -11.97
CA ALA A 29 -5.71 -8.67 -13.29
C ALA A 29 -5.05 -10.05 -13.45
N THR A 30 -4.50 -10.62 -12.37
CA THR A 30 -3.70 -11.86 -12.43
C THR A 30 -4.38 -13.07 -11.79
N PHE A 31 -5.48 -12.87 -11.05
CA PHE A 31 -6.15 -13.93 -10.31
C PHE A 31 -6.71 -15.03 -11.21
N THR A 32 -7.24 -14.68 -12.39
CA THR A 32 -7.82 -15.64 -13.33
C THR A 32 -6.77 -16.54 -14.00
N THR A 33 -5.51 -16.08 -14.06
CA THR A 33 -4.41 -16.81 -14.71
C THR A 33 -3.58 -17.62 -13.71
N SER A 34 -3.30 -17.04 -12.54
CA SER A 34 -2.50 -17.70 -11.50
C SER A 34 -2.96 -17.29 -10.10
N PRO A 35 -4.02 -17.93 -9.56
CA PRO A 35 -4.65 -17.50 -8.31
C PRO A 35 -3.69 -17.46 -7.12
N LEU A 36 -2.81 -18.47 -7.00
CA LEU A 36 -1.83 -18.58 -5.91
C LEU A 36 -0.76 -17.48 -5.94
N LEU A 37 -0.22 -17.19 -7.13
CA LEU A 37 0.81 -16.17 -7.31
C LEU A 37 0.21 -14.78 -7.09
N SER A 38 -0.98 -14.55 -7.63
CA SER A 38 -1.75 -13.33 -7.44
C SER A 38 -2.05 -13.05 -5.96
N PHE A 39 -2.53 -14.05 -5.23
CA PHE A 39 -2.80 -13.96 -3.80
C PHE A 39 -1.52 -13.69 -2.98
N THR A 40 -0.41 -14.37 -3.32
CA THR A 40 0.88 -14.16 -2.64
C THR A 40 1.38 -12.72 -2.81
N VAL A 41 1.37 -12.20 -4.03
CA VAL A 41 1.76 -10.82 -4.33
C VAL A 41 0.85 -9.84 -3.61
N PHE A 42 -0.45 -10.08 -3.59
CA PHE A 42 -1.42 -9.25 -2.87
C PHE A 42 -1.15 -9.19 -1.37
N VAL A 43 -0.90 -10.34 -0.72
CA VAL A 43 -0.57 -10.40 0.72
C VAL A 43 0.73 -9.63 1.02
N VAL A 44 1.75 -9.77 0.18
CA VAL A 44 3.02 -9.02 0.32
C VAL A 44 2.79 -7.51 0.21
N LEU A 45 2.00 -7.06 -0.78
CA LEU A 45 1.71 -5.64 -0.95
C LEU A 45 0.86 -5.08 0.20
N ILE A 46 -0.15 -5.83 0.67
CA ILE A 46 -0.94 -5.47 1.86
C ILE A 46 -0.03 -5.34 3.08
N TYR A 47 0.90 -6.28 3.27
CA TYR A 47 1.86 -6.21 4.38
C TYR A 47 2.74 -4.96 4.30
N ILE A 48 3.23 -4.60 3.11
CA ILE A 48 4.03 -3.38 2.91
C ILE A 48 3.21 -2.13 3.24
N VAL A 49 1.96 -2.05 2.76
CA VAL A 49 1.07 -0.91 3.05
C VAL A 49 0.77 -0.83 4.54
N TYR A 50 0.50 -1.97 5.20
CA TYR A 50 0.26 -2.04 6.63
C TYR A 50 1.48 -1.57 7.43
N TYR A 51 2.67 -2.05 7.08
CA TYR A 51 3.92 -1.65 7.74
C TYR A 51 4.20 -0.16 7.56
N LEU A 52 4.01 0.38 6.36
CA LEU A 52 4.14 1.81 6.09
C LEU A 52 3.11 2.61 6.90
N GLY A 53 1.87 2.11 7.00
CA GLY A 53 0.80 2.72 7.80
C GLY A 53 1.16 2.77 9.29
N LEU A 54 1.54 1.64 9.89
CA LEU A 54 1.95 1.60 11.30
C LEU A 54 3.12 2.56 11.57
N ARG A 55 4.17 2.50 10.75
CA ARG A 55 5.39 3.31 10.94
C ARG A 55 5.17 4.81 10.74
N TYR A 56 4.05 5.23 10.14
CA TYR A 56 3.76 6.65 9.90
C TYR A 56 2.59 7.22 10.70
N PHE A 57 1.64 6.38 11.11
CA PHE A 57 0.48 6.79 11.90
C PHE A 57 0.64 6.50 13.39
N LEU A 58 1.50 5.57 13.79
CA LEU A 58 1.79 5.28 15.21
C LEU A 58 3.08 5.93 15.73
N ASP A 59 3.87 6.58 14.86
CA ASP A 59 4.98 7.50 15.19
C ASP A 59 4.62 8.98 14.85
#